data_AF-U2DEC8-F1
#
_entry.id   AF-U2DEC8-F1
#
_cell.length_a   1.000
_cell.length_b   1.000
_cell.length_c   1.000
_cell.angle_alpha   90.00
_cell.angle_beta   90.00
_cell.angle_gamma   90.00
#
_symmetry.space_group_name_H-M   'P 1'
#
loop_
_entity.id
_entity.type
_entity.pdbx_description
1 polymer ?
#
loop_
_entity_poly.entity_id
_entity_poly.type
_entity_poly.pdbx_seq_one_letter_code
_entity_poly.pdbx_strand_id
1 'polypeptide(L)'
;MRLIILNRRRLGVTVIIIGLMLVLFGLEKKFDGRLRYVALMQNNIYSLTKYDVPELNFSYKLPKEWTTQKQNFGGNEIIYHNDFSSEDASIHGFVQVWNIKEDLKSFLDKSKELNNQYAQYTDYNVAPVVVKNHEGYLLTYTMKTSDSAKYKGYEYFLKDKGKFFRFAFYVRDVNFKENMPTIFKTIVETFEHNE
;
A
#
# COMPACT_ATOMS: atom_id res chain seq x y z
N MET A 1 10.77 -45.82 5.01
CA MET A 1 9.73 -45.20 4.15
C MET A 1 8.36 -45.54 4.72
N ARG A 2 7.57 -44.55 5.17
CA ARG A 2 6.18 -44.78 5.58
C ARG A 2 5.30 -44.76 4.32
N LEU A 3 4.83 -45.94 3.90
CA LEU A 3 3.81 -46.09 2.86
C LEU A 3 2.46 -45.65 3.44
N ILE A 4 1.98 -44.47 3.02
CA ILE A 4 0.64 -44.01 3.36
C ILE A 4 -0.33 -44.84 2.52
N ILE A 5 -0.99 -45.83 3.13
CA ILE A 5 -2.06 -46.61 2.48
C ILE A 5 -3.29 -45.68 2.40
N LEU A 6 -3.39 -44.89 1.33
CA LEU A 6 -4.56 -44.02 1.10
C LEU A 6 -5.73 -44.83 0.55
N ASN A 7 -6.89 -44.70 1.19
CA ASN A 7 -8.16 -45.25 0.72
C ASN A 7 -8.54 -44.61 -0.62
N ARG A 8 -8.71 -45.42 -1.69
CA ARG A 8 -9.03 -44.96 -3.06
C ARG A 8 -10.24 -44.01 -3.15
N ARG A 9 -11.25 -44.19 -2.28
CA ARG A 9 -12.41 -43.27 -2.24
C ARG A 9 -12.06 -41.91 -1.63
N ARG A 10 -11.18 -41.87 -0.63
CA ARG A 10 -10.69 -40.61 -0.03
C ARG A 10 -9.74 -39.87 -0.97
N LEU A 11 -8.91 -40.60 -1.74
CA LEU A 11 -8.05 -40.04 -2.79
C LEU A 11 -8.83 -39.23 -3.83
N GLY A 12 -9.91 -39.80 -4.38
CA GLY A 12 -10.73 -39.11 -5.38
C GLY A 12 -11.30 -37.80 -4.85
N VAL A 13 -11.83 -37.80 -3.62
CA VAL A 13 -12.38 -36.59 -2.98
C VAL A 13 -11.29 -35.53 -2.74
N THR A 14 -10.11 -35.93 -2.24
CA THR A 14 -9.00 -34.99 -2.03
C THR A 14 -8.53 -34.35 -3.34
N VAL A 15 -8.45 -35.13 -4.43
CA VAL A 15 -8.08 -34.60 -5.76
C VAL A 15 -9.11 -33.60 -6.27
N ILE A 16 -10.41 -33.86 -6.09
CA ILE A 16 -11.48 -32.93 -6.47
C ILE A 16 -11.38 -31.62 -5.67
N ILE A 17 -11.14 -31.70 -4.37
CA ILE A 17 -11.00 -30.51 -3.51
C ILE A 17 -9.79 -29.66 -3.94
N ILE A 18 -8.63 -30.30 -4.17
CA ILE A 18 -7.43 -29.60 -4.63
C ILE A 18 -7.68 -28.97 -6.02
N GLY A 19 -8.34 -29.69 -6.93
CA GLY A 19 -8.73 -29.16 -8.23
C GLY A 19 -9.64 -27.94 -8.13
N LEU A 20 -10.65 -27.99 -7.25
CA LEU A 20 -11.54 -26.87 -6.99
C LEU A 20 -10.78 -25.67 -6.40
N MET A 21 -9.87 -25.88 -5.45
CA MET A 21 -9.03 -24.82 -4.88
C MET A 21 -8.18 -24.14 -5.96
N LEU A 22 -7.58 -24.91 -6.89
CA LEU A 22 -6.81 -24.36 -7.99
C LEU A 22 -7.68 -23.54 -8.96
N VAL A 23 -8.90 -23.99 -9.25
CA VAL A 23 -9.86 -23.24 -10.09
C VAL A 23 -10.25 -21.93 -9.41
N LEU A 24 -10.59 -21.95 -8.12
CA LEU A 24 -10.94 -20.77 -7.36
C LEU A 24 -9.78 -19.76 -7.31
N PHE A 25 -8.56 -20.25 -7.08
CA PHE A 25 -7.35 -19.42 -7.09
C PHE A 25 -7.10 -18.76 -8.47
N GLY A 26 -7.32 -19.50 -9.56
CA GLY A 26 -7.22 -18.97 -10.91
C GLY A 26 -8.28 -17.90 -11.23
N LEU A 27 -9.51 -18.09 -10.76
CA LEU A 27 -10.60 -17.12 -10.88
C LEU A 27 -10.29 -15.84 -10.09
N GLU A 28 -9.82 -15.98 -8.86
CA GLU A 28 -9.44 -14.86 -7.98
C GLU A 28 -8.40 -13.96 -8.65
N LYS A 29 -7.32 -14.53 -9.21
CA LYS A 29 -6.29 -13.76 -9.92
C LYS A 29 -6.82 -12.99 -11.14
N LYS A 30 -7.73 -13.60 -11.92
CA LYS A 30 -8.36 -12.92 -13.06
C LYS A 30 -9.31 -11.81 -12.61
N PHE A 31 -9.99 -12.01 -11.49
CA PHE A 31 -10.93 -11.04 -10.93
C PHE A 31 -10.19 -9.83 -10.36
N ASP A 32 -9.07 -10.04 -9.65
CA ASP A 32 -8.22 -8.99 -9.08
C ASP A 32 -7.76 -7.98 -10.16
N GLY A 33 -7.26 -8.46 -11.31
CA GLY A 33 -6.85 -7.59 -12.42
C GLY A 33 -7.98 -6.71 -12.97
N ARG A 34 -9.20 -7.26 -13.10
CA ARG A 34 -10.38 -6.50 -13.54
C ARG A 34 -10.84 -5.49 -12.50
N LEU A 35 -10.84 -5.88 -11.22
CA LEU A 35 -11.21 -5.00 -10.11
C LEU A 35 -10.30 -3.77 -10.04
N ARG A 36 -8.99 -3.97 -10.20
CA ARG A 36 -8.01 -2.85 -10.24
C ARG A 36 -8.32 -1.88 -11.37
N TYR A 37 -8.53 -2.40 -12.58
CA TYR A 37 -8.87 -1.57 -13.74
C TYR A 37 -10.16 -0.78 -13.51
N VAL A 38 -11.21 -1.43 -13.02
CA VAL A 38 -12.49 -0.77 -12.71
C VAL A 38 -12.33 0.30 -11.62
N ALA A 39 -11.57 0.02 -10.56
CA ALA A 39 -11.34 0.97 -9.47
C ALA A 39 -10.60 2.23 -9.93
N LEU A 40 -9.61 2.09 -10.82
CA LEU A 40 -8.90 3.22 -11.45
C LEU A 40 -9.86 4.06 -12.31
N MET A 41 -10.61 3.41 -13.20
CA MET A 41 -11.55 4.10 -14.10
C MET A 41 -12.66 4.85 -13.34
N GLN A 42 -13.20 4.26 -12.27
CA GLN A 42 -14.21 4.90 -11.40
C GLN A 42 -13.70 6.14 -10.64
N ASN A 43 -12.39 6.35 -10.63
CA ASN A 43 -11.74 7.50 -10.00
C ASN A 43 -10.99 8.36 -11.03
N ASN A 44 -11.39 8.30 -12.30
CA ASN A 44 -10.84 9.10 -13.39
C ASN A 44 -9.33 8.89 -13.61
N ILE A 45 -8.79 7.74 -13.22
CA ILE A 45 -7.38 7.38 -13.45
C ILE A 45 -7.33 6.55 -14.74
N TYR A 46 -6.95 7.19 -15.84
CA TYR A 46 -6.87 6.54 -17.15
C TYR A 46 -5.46 6.05 -17.50
N SER A 47 -4.44 6.68 -16.92
CA SER A 47 -3.04 6.34 -17.18
C SER A 47 -2.15 6.67 -15.98
N LEU A 48 -0.99 6.01 -15.90
CA LEU A 48 -0.01 6.24 -14.86
C LEU A 48 1.28 6.78 -15.49
N THR A 49 1.82 7.85 -14.92
CA THR A 49 3.13 8.42 -15.27
C THR A 49 4.20 7.80 -14.39
N LYS A 50 5.32 7.38 -14.98
CA LYS A 50 6.47 6.83 -14.26
C LYS A 50 7.33 7.95 -13.68
N TYR A 51 7.73 7.78 -12.43
CA TYR A 51 8.67 8.62 -11.71
C TYR A 51 9.92 7.79 -11.42
N ASP A 52 10.97 8.05 -12.18
CA ASP A 52 12.29 7.45 -11.96
C ASP A 52 13.09 8.29 -10.95
N VAL A 53 13.77 7.61 -10.03
CA VAL A 53 14.65 8.21 -9.01
C VAL A 53 16.02 7.52 -9.08
N PRO A 54 16.85 7.87 -10.09
CA PRO A 54 18.11 7.19 -10.36
C PRO A 54 19.09 7.24 -9.19
N GLU A 55 19.12 8.33 -8.44
CA GLU A 55 19.99 8.52 -7.28
C GLU A 55 19.75 7.50 -6.15
N LEU A 56 18.57 6.87 -6.14
CA LEU A 56 18.17 5.88 -5.15
C LEU A 56 17.77 4.54 -5.78
N ASN A 57 18.00 4.37 -7.08
CA ASN A 57 17.76 3.14 -7.83
C ASN A 57 16.33 2.58 -7.67
N PHE A 58 15.32 3.45 -7.75
CA PHE A 58 13.93 2.99 -7.75
C PHE A 58 13.06 3.79 -8.71
N SER A 59 11.89 3.24 -8.98
CA SER A 59 10.81 3.91 -9.67
C SER A 59 9.45 3.52 -9.11
N TYR A 60 8.47 4.36 -9.40
CA TYR A 60 7.07 4.13 -9.10
C TYR A 60 6.23 4.88 -10.12
N LYS A 61 4.91 4.69 -10.10
CA LYS A 61 4.00 5.40 -10.98
C LYS A 61 2.89 6.05 -10.16
N LEU A 62 2.47 7.23 -10.59
CA LEU A 62 1.30 7.93 -10.07
C LEU A 62 0.33 8.21 -11.23
N PRO A 63 -0.96 8.39 -10.97
CA PRO A 63 -1.90 8.86 -11.98
C PRO A 63 -1.38 10.11 -12.69
N LYS A 64 -1.52 10.13 -14.01
CA LYS A 64 -0.97 11.21 -14.86
C LYS A 64 -1.60 12.57 -14.54
N GLU A 65 -2.85 12.55 -14.12
CA GLU A 65 -3.67 13.72 -13.83
C GLU A 65 -3.35 14.32 -12.45
N TRP A 66 -2.55 13.63 -11.62
CA TRP A 66 -2.16 14.13 -10.30
C TRP A 66 -1.04 15.15 -10.40
N THR A 67 -1.16 16.22 -9.62
CA THR A 67 -0.09 17.20 -9.45
C THR A 67 0.91 16.70 -8.43
N THR A 68 2.21 16.88 -8.71
CA THR A 68 3.29 16.42 -7.82
C THR A 68 4.30 17.51 -7.52
N GLN A 69 4.86 17.51 -6.32
CA GLN A 69 5.87 18.47 -5.90
C GLN A 69 6.99 17.79 -5.10
N LYS A 70 8.21 17.79 -5.65
CA LYS A 70 9.39 17.32 -4.92
C LYS A 70 9.80 18.36 -3.88
N GLN A 71 10.13 17.90 -2.68
CA GLN A 71 10.67 18.75 -1.61
C GLN A 71 11.91 18.11 -1.00
N ASN A 72 12.83 18.95 -0.54
CA ASN A 72 14.03 18.50 0.18
C ASN A 72 13.86 18.79 1.66
N PHE A 73 14.04 17.76 2.48
CA PHE A 73 14.05 17.87 3.93
C PHE A 73 15.49 17.92 4.43
N GLY A 74 15.76 18.76 5.43
CA GLY A 74 17.04 18.72 6.15
C GLY A 74 17.17 17.47 7.02
N GLY A 75 18.39 17.18 7.49
CA GLY A 75 18.61 16.16 8.53
C GLY A 75 18.90 14.73 8.03
N ASN A 76 18.96 14.49 6.72
CA ASN A 76 19.32 13.20 6.09
C ASN A 76 18.47 11.98 6.48
N GLU A 77 17.42 12.15 7.29
CA GLU A 77 16.47 11.08 7.65
C GLU A 77 15.51 10.80 6.49
N ILE A 78 14.94 11.85 5.89
CA ILE A 78 14.12 11.74 4.69
C ILE A 78 14.98 12.16 3.50
N ILE A 79 15.41 11.17 2.71
CA ILE A 79 16.33 11.38 1.58
C ILE A 79 15.61 11.56 0.25
N TYR A 80 14.29 11.37 0.23
CA TYR A 80 13.43 11.66 -0.91
C TYR A 80 12.03 11.97 -0.42
N HIS A 81 11.40 12.99 -1.00
CA HIS A 81 10.00 13.30 -0.80
C HIS A 81 9.39 13.89 -2.06
N ASN A 82 8.22 13.36 -2.43
CA ASN A 82 7.40 13.87 -3.51
C ASN A 82 5.94 13.88 -3.07
N ASP A 83 5.39 15.08 -2.86
CA ASP A 83 3.97 15.26 -2.61
C ASP A 83 3.18 14.94 -3.88
N PHE A 84 1.93 14.52 -3.70
CA PHE A 84 0.96 14.42 -4.76
C PHE A 84 -0.45 14.82 -4.29
N SER A 85 -1.26 15.29 -5.24
CA SER A 85 -2.70 15.45 -5.04
C SER A 85 -3.47 15.09 -6.30
N SER A 86 -4.66 14.53 -6.13
CA SER A 86 -5.59 14.30 -7.23
C SER A 86 -6.11 15.62 -7.81
N GLU A 87 -6.55 15.58 -9.06
CA GLU A 87 -7.09 16.76 -9.78
C GLU A 87 -8.27 17.40 -9.05
N ASP A 88 -9.13 16.57 -8.43
CA ASP A 88 -10.26 17.01 -7.62
C ASP A 88 -9.92 17.34 -6.15
N ALA A 89 -8.64 17.27 -5.78
CA ALA A 89 -8.13 17.45 -4.42
C ALA A 89 -8.86 16.57 -3.37
N SER A 90 -9.37 15.40 -3.79
CA SER A 90 -9.96 14.43 -2.87
C SER A 90 -8.92 13.54 -2.21
N ILE A 91 -7.82 13.26 -2.91
CA ILE A 91 -6.69 12.45 -2.46
C ILE A 91 -5.46 13.36 -2.38
N HIS A 92 -4.81 13.37 -1.22
CA HIS A 92 -3.52 14.00 -1.00
C HIS A 92 -2.55 12.97 -0.43
N GLY A 93 -1.26 13.19 -0.59
CA GLY A 93 -0.30 12.25 -0.07
C GLY A 93 1.12 12.55 -0.51
N PHE A 94 2.00 11.60 -0.25
CA PHE A 94 3.39 11.69 -0.65
C PHE A 94 4.03 10.31 -0.79
N VAL A 95 5.14 10.29 -1.53
CA VAL A 95 6.10 9.19 -1.55
C VAL A 95 7.37 9.67 -0.86
N GLN A 96 7.84 8.90 0.14
CA GLN A 96 9.05 9.19 0.90
C GLN A 96 10.01 8.01 0.92
N VAL A 97 11.29 8.32 1.04
CA VAL A 97 12.33 7.35 1.37
C VAL A 97 13.02 7.78 2.65
N TRP A 98 13.02 6.90 3.63
CA TRP A 98 13.61 7.10 4.94
C TRP A 98 14.91 6.31 5.08
N ASN A 99 15.94 6.99 5.56
CA ASN A 99 17.26 6.45 5.89
C ASN A 99 17.39 6.28 7.41
N ILE A 100 16.58 5.39 7.98
CA ILE A 100 16.57 5.11 9.42
C ILE A 100 17.29 3.78 9.70
N LYS A 101 18.12 3.75 10.74
CA LYS A 101 18.85 2.54 11.18
C LYS A 101 18.03 1.60 12.08
N GLU A 102 16.93 2.09 12.63
CA GLU A 102 15.97 1.32 13.41
C GLU A 102 15.16 0.36 12.53
N ASP A 103 14.68 -0.76 13.07
CA ASP A 103 13.80 -1.65 12.33
C ASP A 103 12.39 -1.05 12.16
N LEU A 104 11.76 -1.30 11.01
CA LEU A 104 10.46 -0.70 10.67
C LEU A 104 9.37 -0.99 11.71
N LYS A 105 9.39 -2.17 12.34
CA LYS A 105 8.33 -2.52 13.28
C LYS A 105 8.45 -1.69 14.55
N SER A 106 9.65 -1.57 15.10
CA SER A 106 9.92 -0.69 16.25
C SER A 106 9.63 0.77 15.92
N PHE A 107 9.98 1.24 14.72
CA PHE A 107 9.61 2.58 14.25
C PHE A 107 8.09 2.80 14.27
N LEU A 108 7.31 1.86 13.75
CA LEU A 108 5.85 1.94 13.71
C LEU A 108 5.22 1.82 15.11
N ASP A 109 5.75 0.95 15.96
CA ASP A 109 5.28 0.79 17.34
C ASP A 109 5.47 2.09 18.13
N LYS A 110 6.64 2.75 18.01
CA LYS A 110 6.87 4.09 18.59
C LYS A 110 5.93 5.15 18.01
N SER A 111 5.75 5.16 16.69
CA SER A 111 4.82 6.09 16.03
C SER A 111 3.39 5.92 16.54
N LYS A 112 2.96 4.67 16.75
CA LYS A 112 1.65 4.33 17.32
C LYS A 112 1.51 4.83 18.76
N GLU A 113 2.51 4.63 19.60
CA GLU A 113 2.49 5.10 20.99
C GLU A 113 2.34 6.63 21.06
N LEU A 114 3.08 7.36 20.22
CA LEU A 114 2.95 8.81 20.11
C LEU A 114 1.55 9.21 19.62
N ASN A 115 1.04 8.55 18.58
CA ASN A 115 -0.29 8.88 18.02
C ASN A 115 -1.44 8.57 18.98
N ASN A 116 -1.35 7.50 19.78
CA ASN A 116 -2.36 7.15 20.78
C ASN A 116 -2.45 8.18 21.92
N GLN A 117 -1.41 8.99 22.14
CA GLN A 117 -1.44 10.09 23.09
C GLN A 117 -2.25 11.29 22.56
N TYR A 118 -2.48 11.36 21.24
CA TYR A 118 -3.29 12.41 20.63
C TYR A 118 -4.69 11.89 20.32
N ALA A 119 -5.70 12.45 21.00
CA ALA A 119 -7.13 12.14 20.82
C ALA A 119 -7.67 12.37 19.39
N GLN A 120 -6.83 12.87 18.48
CA GLN A 120 -7.16 13.13 17.09
C GLN A 120 -7.08 11.88 16.19
N TYR A 121 -6.49 10.77 16.64
CA TYR A 121 -6.41 9.53 15.86
C TYR A 121 -7.36 8.44 16.41
N THR A 122 -8.19 7.87 15.54
CA THR A 122 -9.05 6.71 15.84
C THR A 122 -8.85 5.60 14.82
N ASP A 123 -9.36 4.40 15.10
CA ASP A 123 -9.35 3.24 14.17
C ASP A 123 -7.94 2.85 13.68
N TYR A 124 -6.94 3.07 14.53
CA TYR A 124 -5.54 2.84 14.21
C TYR A 124 -5.22 1.34 14.11
N ASN A 125 -4.80 0.89 12.94
CA ASN A 125 -4.47 -0.50 12.66
C ASN A 125 -3.16 -0.60 11.86
N VAL A 126 -2.30 -1.54 12.25
CA VAL A 126 -1.05 -1.85 11.56
C VAL A 126 -1.11 -3.33 11.18
N ALA A 127 -1.14 -3.60 9.87
CA ALA A 127 -1.19 -4.96 9.35
C ALA A 127 0.05 -5.25 8.49
N PRO A 128 0.66 -6.44 8.60
CA PRO A 128 1.73 -6.83 7.70
C PRO A 128 1.19 -6.93 6.26
N VAL A 129 1.99 -6.50 5.29
CA VAL A 129 1.66 -6.56 3.87
C VAL A 129 2.89 -6.99 3.07
N VAL A 130 2.66 -7.72 1.98
CA VAL A 130 3.69 -8.01 0.99
C VAL A 130 3.26 -7.35 -0.32
N VAL A 131 4.10 -6.45 -0.82
CA VAL A 131 3.89 -5.78 -2.11
C VAL A 131 4.97 -6.27 -3.07
N LYS A 132 4.55 -7.05 -4.09
CA LYS A 132 5.45 -7.82 -4.95
C LYS A 132 6.39 -8.70 -4.09
N ASN A 133 7.65 -8.32 -3.96
CA ASN A 133 8.68 -9.04 -3.21
C ASN A 133 9.18 -8.25 -1.98
N HIS A 134 8.51 -7.15 -1.63
CA HIS A 134 8.88 -6.31 -0.50
C HIS A 134 7.94 -6.58 0.68
N GLU A 135 8.51 -6.96 1.80
CA GLU A 135 7.80 -7.03 3.08
C GLU A 135 7.58 -5.63 3.65
N GLY A 136 6.46 -5.45 4.33
CA GLY A 136 6.07 -4.14 4.82
C GLY A 136 4.90 -4.17 5.78
N TYR A 137 4.39 -2.98 6.07
CA TYR A 137 3.19 -2.78 6.86
C TYR A 137 2.27 -1.78 6.18
N LEU A 138 0.98 -2.07 6.22
CA LEU A 138 -0.09 -1.12 5.94
C LEU A 138 -0.58 -0.57 7.27
N LEU A 139 -0.40 0.74 7.44
CA LEU A 139 -0.98 1.51 8.53
C LEU A 139 -2.27 2.20 8.03
N THR A 140 -3.37 1.98 8.74
CA THR A 140 -4.65 2.65 8.49
C THR A 140 -5.15 3.34 9.75
N TYR A 141 -5.72 4.54 9.63
CA TYR A 141 -6.31 5.27 10.74
C TYR A 141 -7.28 6.34 10.25
N THR A 142 -8.10 6.85 11.16
CA THR A 142 -8.89 8.08 10.97
C THR A 142 -8.26 9.20 11.78
N MET A 143 -7.95 10.33 11.16
CA MET A 143 -7.45 11.54 11.83
C MET A 143 -8.53 12.62 11.82
N LYS A 144 -8.76 13.26 12.97
CA LYS A 144 -9.64 14.41 13.12
C LYS A 144 -8.80 15.69 13.20
N THR A 145 -9.02 16.63 12.28
CA THR A 145 -8.37 17.95 12.31
C THR A 145 -9.04 18.89 13.32
N SER A 146 -8.40 20.02 13.61
CA SER A 146 -8.89 21.00 14.59
C SER A 146 -10.26 21.60 14.24
N ASP A 147 -10.57 21.71 12.94
CA ASP A 147 -11.87 22.10 12.38
C ASP A 147 -12.91 20.97 12.41
N SER A 148 -12.60 19.84 13.06
CA SER A 148 -13.42 18.63 13.13
C SER A 148 -13.62 17.87 11.81
N ALA A 149 -12.93 18.22 10.73
CA ALA A 149 -12.90 17.37 9.55
C ALA A 149 -12.19 16.04 9.86
N LYS A 150 -12.69 14.95 9.25
CA LYS A 150 -12.10 13.62 9.39
C LYS A 150 -11.40 13.23 8.10
N TYR A 151 -10.23 12.61 8.24
CA TYR A 151 -9.42 12.09 7.14
C TYR A 151 -9.11 10.64 7.40
N LYS A 152 -9.23 9.79 6.37
CA LYS A 152 -8.71 8.43 6.39
C LYS A 152 -7.27 8.45 5.87
N GLY A 153 -6.35 7.95 6.70
CA GLY A 153 -4.95 7.72 6.34
C GLY A 153 -4.73 6.27 5.93
N TYR A 154 -4.07 6.07 4.80
CA TYR A 154 -3.56 4.78 4.32
C TYR A 154 -2.09 4.95 4.01
N GLU A 155 -1.24 4.27 4.78
CA GLU A 155 0.20 4.39 4.64
C GLU A 155 0.85 3.03 4.45
N TYR A 156 1.54 2.86 3.33
CA TYR A 156 2.30 1.65 3.03
C TYR A 156 3.76 1.90 3.32
N PHE A 157 4.32 1.12 4.24
CA PHE A 157 5.74 1.10 4.54
C PHE A 157 6.36 -0.17 3.97
N LEU A 158 7.27 -0.05 3.02
CA LEU A 158 7.98 -1.17 2.41
C LEU A 158 9.43 -1.16 2.87
N LYS A 159 9.94 -2.31 3.30
CA LYS A 159 11.36 -2.50 3.61
C LYS A 159 12.12 -2.85 2.34
N ASP A 160 13.22 -2.14 2.11
CA ASP A 160 14.14 -2.49 1.04
C ASP A 160 15.56 -1.99 1.33
N LYS A 161 16.55 -2.89 1.23
CA LYS A 161 18.00 -2.65 1.41
C LYS A 161 18.38 -1.69 2.56
N GLY A 162 17.75 -1.84 3.73
CA GLY A 162 18.04 -1.03 4.91
C GLY A 162 17.42 0.37 4.92
N LYS A 163 16.49 0.65 4.00
CA LYS A 163 15.67 1.86 3.94
C LYS A 163 14.19 1.50 4.04
N PHE A 164 13.36 2.48 4.36
CA PHE A 164 11.89 2.35 4.31
C PHE A 164 11.31 3.28 3.26
N PHE A 165 10.50 2.70 2.38
CA PHE A 165 9.72 3.43 1.40
C PHE A 165 8.32 3.62 1.96
N ARG A 166 7.84 4.86 2.00
CA ARG A 166 6.54 5.21 2.56
C ARG A 166 5.67 5.85 1.47
N PHE A 167 4.54 5.23 1.18
CA PHE A 167 3.48 5.82 0.36
C PHE A 167 2.32 6.17 1.29
N ALA A 168 2.05 7.46 1.47
CA ALA A 168 0.97 7.93 2.31
C ALA A 168 -0.16 8.51 1.45
N PHE A 169 -1.40 8.11 1.73
CA PHE A 169 -2.60 8.60 1.09
C PHE A 169 -3.58 9.09 2.15
N TYR A 170 -4.09 10.29 1.97
CA TYR A 170 -5.03 10.97 2.85
C TYR A 170 -6.25 11.39 2.06
N VAL A 171 -7.43 11.01 2.56
CA VAL A 171 -8.71 11.33 1.93
C VAL A 171 -9.66 11.83 2.99
N ARG A 172 -10.38 12.93 2.73
CA ARG A 172 -11.47 13.34 3.62
C ARG A 172 -12.51 12.23 3.70
N ASP A 173 -12.99 11.92 4.90
CA ASP A 173 -13.94 10.83 5.15
C ASP A 173 -15.19 10.95 4.26
N VAL A 174 -15.69 12.17 4.05
CA VAL A 174 -16.84 12.48 3.16
C VAL A 174 -16.58 12.19 1.68
N ASN A 175 -15.31 12.15 1.25
CA ASN A 175 -14.90 11.87 -0.13
C ASN A 175 -14.41 10.42 -0.30
N PHE A 176 -14.33 9.65 0.80
CA PHE A 176 -13.79 8.30 0.76
C PHE A 176 -14.74 7.36 0.02
N LYS A 177 -14.19 6.60 -0.94
CA LYS A 177 -14.92 5.57 -1.67
C LYS A 177 -14.33 4.19 -1.33
N GLU A 178 -15.18 3.18 -1.24
CA GLU A 178 -14.78 1.80 -0.90
C GLU A 178 -13.76 1.19 -1.87
N ASN A 179 -13.66 1.70 -3.10
CA ASN A 179 -12.69 1.23 -4.08
C ASN A 179 -11.30 1.90 -3.94
N MET A 180 -11.15 2.96 -3.14
CA MET A 180 -9.88 3.69 -2.97
C MET A 180 -8.73 2.84 -2.42
N PRO A 181 -8.93 1.94 -1.43
CA PRO A 181 -7.87 1.04 -0.98
C PRO A 181 -7.27 0.20 -2.13
N THR A 182 -8.10 -0.21 -3.09
CA THR A 182 -7.65 -0.95 -4.28
C THR A 182 -6.77 -0.07 -5.18
N ILE A 183 -7.10 1.22 -5.32
CA ILE A 183 -6.31 2.19 -6.08
C ILE A 183 -4.96 2.42 -5.42
N PHE A 184 -4.95 2.67 -4.10
CA PHE A 184 -3.72 2.89 -3.34
C PHE A 184 -2.80 1.69 -3.46
N LYS A 185 -3.34 0.48 -3.25
CA LYS A 185 -2.58 -0.76 -3.43
C LYS A 185 -2.03 -0.88 -4.86
N THR A 186 -2.83 -0.59 -5.87
CA THR A 186 -2.41 -0.65 -7.29
C THR A 186 -1.25 0.32 -7.56
N ILE A 187 -1.30 1.54 -7.01
CA ILE A 187 -0.21 2.53 -7.10
C ILE A 187 1.06 2.00 -6.42
N VAL A 188 0.95 1.51 -5.18
CA VAL A 188 2.11 1.01 -4.41
C VAL A 188 2.73 -0.22 -5.08
N GLU A 189 1.93 -1.08 -5.72
CA GLU A 189 2.41 -2.21 -6.51
C GLU A 189 3.16 -1.79 -7.78
N THR A 190 3.14 -0.51 -8.19
CA THR A 190 4.01 -0.03 -9.28
C THR A 190 5.44 0.21 -8.84
N PHE A 191 5.72 0.17 -7.53
CA PHE A 191 7.07 0.29 -6.99
C PHE A 191 7.99 -0.80 -7.56
N GLU A 192 9.16 -0.37 -8.01
CA GLU A 192 10.22 -1.20 -8.57
C GLU A 192 11.56 -0.66 -8.09
N HIS A 193 12.39 -1.53 -7.51
CA HIS A 193 13.80 -1.26 -7.33
C HIS A 193 14.51 -1.57 -8.65
N ASN A 194 15.18 -0.58 -9.23
CA ASN A 194 15.96 -0.74 -10.45
C ASN A 194 17.31 -1.33 -10.05
N GLU A 195 17.59 -2.59 -10.40
CA GLU A 195 18.91 -3.22 -10.18
C GLU A 195 20.00 -2.63 -11.07
#